data_AF-A0A4W5LCQ6-F1
#
_entry.id   AF-A0A4W5LCQ6-F1
#
_cell.length_a   1.000
_cell.length_b   1.000
_cell.length_c   1.000
_cell.angle_alpha   90.00
_cell.angle_beta   90.00
_cell.angle_gamma   90.00
#
_symmetry.space_group_name_H-M   'P 1'
#
loop_
_entity.id
_entity.type
_entity.pdbx_description
1 polymer ?
#
loop_
_entity_poly.entity_id
_entity_poly.type
_entity_poly.pdbx_seq_one_letter_code
_entity_poly.pdbx_strand_id
1 'polypeptide(L)'
;MQASRVGVVRDSMLANPLLIRPALGKTKSKGLTCLGPDFVYGTVATIQDGGVSEALSNWRTHSLPTSGSRGHSRRPEKDFVALNREGVKSGLVTAKEHYQYRATHDRRRAAFARRGSHVPVPPRIPPDTTFGISTQPSTPICELLEHKYAQHWLEEQQAKERALEERQLNMPKLGRIQETRTTLLRKSRPMPESTPLWKLPRFQQVGPALDTFRDPYARKKAFSAHFSDSVARTGQLGQGTYTVG
;
A
#
# COMPACT_ATOMS: atom_id res chain seq x y z
N MET A 1 -22.83 20.62 44.40
CA MET A 1 -22.79 19.63 45.50
C MET A 1 -21.45 18.91 45.44
N GLN A 2 -20.54 19.19 46.38
CA GLN A 2 -19.29 18.42 46.48
C GLN A 2 -19.62 17.08 47.13
N ALA A 3 -19.34 15.98 46.43
CA ALA A 3 -19.50 14.65 47.01
C ALA A 3 -18.54 14.51 48.19
N SER A 4 -19.06 14.16 49.36
CA SER A 4 -18.26 13.89 50.56
C SER A 4 -17.23 12.80 50.23
N ARG A 5 -15.95 13.14 50.34
CA ARG A 5 -14.85 12.26 49.97
C ARG A 5 -13.96 12.01 51.18
N VAL A 6 -13.75 10.74 51.48
CA VAL A 6 -12.88 10.29 52.58
C VAL A 6 -11.46 10.08 52.03
N GLY A 7 -10.46 10.69 52.68
CA GLY A 7 -9.02 10.51 52.40
C GLY A 7 -8.29 11.71 51.77
N VAL A 8 -6.96 11.61 51.69
CA VAL A 8 -6.06 12.65 51.17
C VAL A 8 -6.12 12.70 49.64
N VAL A 9 -6.34 13.89 49.07
CA VAL A 9 -6.31 14.12 47.61
C VAL A 9 -4.85 14.30 47.17
N ARG A 10 -4.38 13.41 46.30
CA ARG A 10 -3.05 13.50 45.67
C ARG A 10 -3.17 14.18 44.32
N ASP A 11 -2.15 14.94 43.91
CA ASP A 11 -2.13 15.66 42.62
C ASP A 11 -2.28 14.72 41.42
N SER A 12 -1.75 13.50 41.51
CA SER A 12 -1.88 12.46 40.48
C SER A 12 -3.34 12.08 40.20
N MET A 13 -4.26 12.34 41.12
CA MET A 13 -5.69 12.09 40.93
C MET A 13 -6.37 13.11 40.02
N LEU A 14 -5.75 14.27 39.79
CA LEU A 14 -6.23 15.30 38.86
C LEU A 14 -5.71 15.08 37.44
N ALA A 15 -4.58 14.38 37.30
CA ALA A 15 -3.97 14.07 36.00
C ALA A 15 -4.36 12.69 35.44
N ASN A 16 -4.60 11.69 36.30
CA ASN A 16 -4.90 10.33 35.85
C ASN A 16 -6.38 10.16 35.45
N PRO A 17 -6.71 9.92 34.17
CA PRO A 17 -8.10 9.83 33.69
C PRO A 17 -8.89 8.65 34.26
N LEU A 18 -8.21 7.62 34.81
CA LEU A 18 -8.87 6.47 35.45
C LEU A 18 -9.40 6.82 36.84
N LEU A 19 -8.74 7.76 37.52
CA LEU A 19 -9.08 8.15 38.89
C LEU A 19 -10.07 9.32 38.96
N ILE A 20 -10.23 10.08 37.87
CA ILE A 20 -11.15 11.20 37.76
C ILE A 20 -12.59 10.70 37.61
N ARG A 21 -13.45 11.07 38.56
CA ARG A 21 -14.89 10.78 38.48
C ARG A 21 -15.60 11.83 37.61
N PRO A 22 -16.53 11.42 36.73
CA PRO A 22 -17.33 12.36 35.97
C PRO A 22 -18.28 13.12 36.90
N ALA A 23 -18.38 14.44 36.72
CA ALA A 23 -19.38 15.24 37.40
C ALA A 23 -20.71 15.12 36.65
N LEU A 24 -21.82 15.05 37.39
CA LEU A 24 -23.16 14.96 36.80
C LEU A 24 -23.41 16.18 35.90
N GLY A 25 -23.89 15.94 34.67
CA GLY A 25 -24.16 16.99 33.69
C GLY A 25 -22.92 17.57 32.99
N LYS A 26 -21.71 17.03 33.23
CA LYS A 26 -20.48 17.45 32.55
C LYS A 26 -19.80 16.25 31.90
N THR A 27 -19.03 16.51 30.84
CA THR A 27 -18.18 15.48 30.23
C THR A 27 -17.05 15.09 31.17
N LYS A 28 -16.62 13.83 31.09
CA LYS A 28 -15.51 13.31 31.91
C LYS A 28 -14.22 14.04 31.55
N SER A 29 -13.58 14.70 32.53
CA SER A 29 -12.26 15.31 32.33
C SER A 29 -11.20 14.23 32.13
N LYS A 30 -10.27 14.47 31.21
CA LYS A 30 -9.12 13.59 30.92
C LYS A 30 -7.86 13.97 31.70
N GLY A 31 -7.93 14.95 32.61
CA GLY A 31 -6.78 15.44 33.38
C GLY A 31 -5.77 16.22 32.54
N LEU A 32 -6.21 16.75 31.38
CA LEU A 32 -5.41 17.61 30.52
C LEU A 32 -5.70 19.07 30.84
N THR A 33 -4.65 19.90 30.89
CA THR A 33 -4.79 21.35 31.02
C THR A 33 -5.31 21.91 29.70
N CYS A 34 -6.55 22.39 29.69
CA CYS A 34 -7.07 23.15 28.56
C CYS A 34 -6.33 24.48 28.49
N LEU A 35 -5.87 24.86 27.30
CA LEU A 35 -5.48 26.23 27.00
C LEU A 35 -6.71 27.13 27.23
N GLY A 36 -6.47 28.31 27.80
CA GLY A 36 -7.47 29.20 28.39
C GLY A 36 -8.61 29.63 27.45
N PRO A 37 -9.57 30.43 27.93
CA PRO A 37 -10.79 30.78 27.19
C PRO A 37 -10.53 31.50 25.86
N ASP A 38 -9.39 32.17 25.71
CA ASP A 38 -9.01 32.89 24.49
C ASP A 38 -8.39 31.97 23.42
N PHE A 39 -8.11 30.70 23.76
CA PHE A 39 -7.52 29.74 22.83
C PHE A 39 -8.60 29.02 22.03
N VAL A 40 -8.61 29.26 20.71
CA VAL A 40 -9.48 28.55 19.77
C VAL A 40 -8.80 27.26 19.33
N TYR A 41 -9.42 26.12 19.65
CA TYR A 41 -8.95 24.81 19.19
C TYR A 41 -9.27 24.60 17.71
N GLY A 42 -8.33 24.01 16.98
CA GLY A 42 -8.44 23.73 15.56
C GLY A 42 -7.32 24.39 14.77
N THR A 43 -7.27 24.11 13.47
CA THR A 43 -6.33 24.73 12.54
C THR A 43 -7.09 25.72 11.67
N VAL A 44 -6.74 27.00 11.72
CA VAL A 44 -7.26 27.98 10.77
C VAL A 44 -6.56 27.74 9.43
N ALA A 45 -7.33 27.46 8.39
CA ALA A 45 -6.82 27.41 7.02
C ALA A 45 -6.61 28.86 6.52
N THR A 46 -5.62 29.55 7.06
CA THR A 46 -5.17 30.82 6.48
C THR A 46 -4.38 30.50 5.23
N ILE A 47 -5.08 30.30 4.13
CA ILE A 47 -4.50 30.18 2.80
C ILE A 47 -4.13 31.60 2.37
N GLN A 48 -2.83 31.92 2.40
CA GLN A 48 -2.30 33.17 1.87
C GLN A 48 -2.02 33.01 0.38
N ASP A 49 -3.07 32.88 -0.43
CA ASP A 49 -2.94 32.70 -1.88
C ASP A 49 -3.09 34.03 -2.66
N GLY A 50 -3.06 35.18 -1.97
CA GLY A 50 -3.17 36.50 -2.60
C GLY A 50 -4.49 36.80 -3.33
N GLY A 51 -5.41 35.84 -3.32
CA GLY A 51 -6.69 35.89 -4.00
C GLY A 51 -6.58 35.83 -5.53
N VAL A 52 -7.71 36.11 -6.18
CA VAL A 52 -7.86 36.03 -7.63
C VAL A 52 -6.91 36.99 -8.36
N SER A 53 -6.62 38.15 -7.77
CA SER A 53 -5.71 39.14 -8.34
C SER A 53 -4.28 38.63 -8.48
N GLU A 54 -3.76 37.92 -7.47
CA GLU A 54 -2.41 37.34 -7.54
C GLU A 54 -2.38 36.16 -8.53
N ALA A 55 -3.44 35.34 -8.55
CA ALA A 55 -3.57 34.23 -9.50
C ALA A 55 -3.59 34.69 -10.98
N LEU A 56 -4.23 35.83 -11.28
CA LEU A 56 -4.27 36.39 -12.63
C LEU A 56 -2.98 37.14 -13.01
N SER A 57 -2.27 37.70 -12.03
CA SER A 57 -1.09 38.55 -12.27
C SER A 57 0.23 37.76 -12.30
N ASN A 58 0.31 36.63 -11.60
CA ASN A 58 1.51 35.78 -11.54
C ASN A 58 1.49 34.62 -12.55
N TRP A 59 1.42 34.92 -13.87
CA TRP A 59 1.63 33.88 -14.89
C TRP A 59 3.10 33.41 -15.00
N ARG A 60 4.04 34.23 -14.48
CA ARG A 60 5.47 33.93 -14.44
C ARG A 60 5.78 33.05 -13.23
N THR A 61 5.74 31.74 -13.47
CA THR A 61 6.37 30.66 -12.71
C THR A 61 6.11 30.67 -11.21
N HIS A 62 5.42 29.62 -10.74
CA HIS A 62 5.62 29.12 -9.39
C HIS A 62 7.10 28.74 -9.18
N SER A 63 7.94 29.69 -8.77
CA SER A 63 8.89 29.35 -7.73
C SER A 63 8.03 29.01 -6.53
N LEU A 64 7.78 27.71 -6.31
CA LEU A 64 7.16 27.24 -5.07
C LEU A 64 7.76 28.05 -3.92
N PRO A 65 6.93 28.64 -3.04
CA PRO A 65 7.44 29.20 -1.82
C PRO A 65 8.23 28.08 -1.17
N THR A 66 9.52 28.31 -0.97
CA THR A 66 10.23 27.63 0.10
C THR A 66 9.35 27.84 1.31
N SER A 67 8.72 26.75 1.75
CA SER A 67 7.92 26.63 2.96
C SER A 67 8.35 27.69 3.96
N GLY A 68 7.39 28.53 4.37
CA GLY A 68 7.56 29.68 5.28
C GLY A 68 8.10 29.30 6.66
N SER A 69 9.33 28.81 6.70
CA SER A 69 10.14 28.64 7.88
C SER A 69 11.48 29.32 7.58
N ARG A 70 11.67 30.42 8.28
CA ARG A 70 12.85 31.27 8.31
C ARG A 70 14.14 30.44 8.23
N GLY A 71 15.01 30.78 7.28
CA GLY A 71 16.46 30.80 7.54
C GLY A 71 17.23 29.49 7.69
N HIS A 72 16.75 28.34 7.24
CA HIS A 72 17.62 27.18 7.04
C HIS A 72 17.57 26.71 5.60
N SER A 73 18.68 26.93 4.87
CA SER A 73 19.02 26.12 3.70
C SER A 73 18.78 24.67 4.06
N ARG A 74 17.70 24.07 3.52
CA ARG A 74 17.36 22.66 3.73
C ARG A 74 18.47 21.90 3.03
N ARG A 75 19.54 21.62 3.76
CA ARG A 75 20.60 20.75 3.28
C ARG A 75 19.92 19.47 2.80
N PRO A 76 20.25 18.98 1.60
CA PRO A 76 19.59 17.81 1.05
C PRO A 76 19.68 16.64 2.02
N GLU A 77 18.62 15.83 2.04
CA GLU A 77 18.53 14.65 2.89
C GLU A 77 19.72 13.72 2.63
N LYS A 78 20.22 13.07 3.69
CA LYS A 78 21.29 12.07 3.57
C LYS A 78 20.82 10.91 2.69
N ASP A 79 21.70 10.43 1.82
CA ASP A 79 21.42 9.24 1.00
C ASP A 79 21.79 7.98 1.78
N PHE A 80 20.84 7.47 2.56
CA PHE A 80 21.06 6.26 3.35
C PHE A 80 21.34 5.01 2.51
N VAL A 81 20.83 4.92 1.28
CA VAL A 81 21.08 3.77 0.41
C VAL A 81 22.53 3.77 -0.04
N ALA A 82 23.01 4.93 -0.48
CA ALA A 82 24.39 5.09 -0.91
C ALA A 82 25.38 4.94 0.25
N LEU A 83 25.07 5.49 1.43
CA LEU A 83 25.87 5.31 2.66
C LEU A 83 25.94 3.86 3.11
N ASN A 84 24.82 3.13 3.08
CA ASN A 84 24.80 1.72 3.46
C ASN A 84 25.60 0.88 2.47
N ARG A 85 25.47 1.14 1.16
CA ARG A 85 26.27 0.47 0.13
C ARG A 85 27.76 0.68 0.34
N GLU A 86 28.19 1.89 0.70
CA GLU A 86 29.60 2.17 0.99
C GLU A 86 30.08 1.55 2.31
N GLY A 87 29.24 1.56 3.35
CA GLY A 87 29.55 0.89 4.61
C GLY A 87 29.78 -0.61 4.43
N VAL A 88 28.97 -1.27 3.58
CA VAL A 88 29.19 -2.69 3.24
C VAL A 88 30.49 -2.85 2.44
N LYS A 89 30.81 -1.94 1.50
CA LYS A 89 32.07 -1.96 0.75
C LYS A 89 33.31 -1.77 1.63
N SER A 90 33.20 -1.01 2.72
CA SER A 90 34.28 -0.84 3.69
C SER A 90 34.36 -1.96 4.74
N GLY A 91 33.50 -2.99 4.62
CA GLY A 91 33.53 -4.16 5.49
C GLY A 91 32.75 -4.01 6.79
N LEU A 92 31.90 -2.99 6.92
CA LEU A 92 31.02 -2.83 8.08
C LEU A 92 29.82 -3.77 7.95
N VAL A 93 29.56 -4.53 9.01
CA VAL A 93 28.51 -5.56 9.06
C VAL A 93 27.54 -5.30 10.23
N THR A 94 27.98 -4.56 11.24
CA THR A 94 27.19 -4.30 12.46
C THR A 94 26.39 -3.00 12.35
N ALA A 95 25.18 -2.96 12.92
CA ALA A 95 24.36 -1.74 12.94
C ALA A 95 25.03 -0.55 13.63
N LYS A 96 25.82 -0.80 14.70
CA LYS A 96 26.59 0.24 15.41
C LYS A 96 27.67 0.86 14.52
N GLU A 97 28.35 0.04 13.73
CA GLU A 97 29.36 0.49 12.76
C GLU A 97 28.70 1.35 11.68
N HIS A 98 27.57 0.92 11.13
CA HIS A 98 26.82 1.73 10.16
C HIS A 98 26.31 3.05 10.75
N TYR A 99 25.94 3.08 12.03
CA TYR A 99 25.57 4.31 12.71
C TYR A 99 26.75 5.29 12.80
N GLN A 100 27.91 4.80 13.24
CA GLN A 100 29.15 5.60 13.29
C GLN A 100 29.57 6.06 11.89
N TYR A 101 29.47 5.19 10.90
CA TYR A 101 29.79 5.49 9.50
C TYR A 101 28.91 6.61 8.93
N ARG A 102 27.60 6.62 9.23
CA ARG A 102 26.67 7.69 8.83
C ARG A 102 26.90 9.00 9.58
N ALA A 103 27.54 8.95 10.76
CA ALA A 103 27.92 10.13 11.53
C ALA A 103 29.17 10.80 10.94
N THR A 104 30.14 10.01 10.47
CA THR A 104 31.41 10.49 9.91
C THR A 104 31.34 10.83 8.42
N HIS A 105 30.50 10.13 7.64
CA HIS A 105 30.36 10.34 6.20
C HIS A 105 29.07 11.10 5.87
N ASP A 106 29.19 12.31 5.30
CA ASP A 106 28.04 13.14 4.88
C ASP A 106 27.78 13.00 3.37
N ARG A 107 27.22 11.85 2.96
CA ARG A 107 26.74 11.66 1.59
C ARG A 107 25.26 12.04 1.51
N ARG A 108 24.98 13.11 0.77
CA ARG A 108 23.62 13.62 0.58
C ARG A 108 23.09 13.20 -0.77
N ARG A 109 21.77 13.04 -0.85
CA ARG A 109 21.13 12.96 -2.16
C ARG A 109 21.50 14.23 -2.89
N ALA A 110 21.84 14.12 -4.17
CA ALA A 110 21.79 15.31 -4.99
C ALA A 110 20.41 15.91 -4.75
N ALA A 111 20.35 17.18 -4.32
CA ALA A 111 19.14 17.94 -4.56
C ALA A 111 18.80 17.64 -6.00
N PHE A 112 17.57 17.23 -6.31
CA PHE A 112 17.17 17.06 -7.70
C PHE A 112 17.68 18.30 -8.39
N ALA A 113 18.79 18.17 -9.13
CA ALA A 113 19.23 19.17 -10.06
C ALA A 113 18.02 19.14 -10.95
N ARG A 114 17.11 20.11 -10.75
CA ARG A 114 15.96 20.30 -11.60
C ARG A 114 16.61 20.25 -12.94
N ARG A 115 16.45 19.11 -13.62
CA ARG A 115 17.08 18.83 -14.90
C ARG A 115 16.84 20.12 -15.63
N GLY A 116 17.94 20.85 -15.91
CA GLY A 116 17.93 22.30 -16.00
C GLY A 116 16.63 22.71 -16.63
N SER A 117 15.94 23.69 -16.02
CA SER A 117 14.81 24.36 -16.65
C SER A 117 15.30 25.04 -17.95
N HIS A 118 15.78 24.27 -18.94
CA HIS A 118 15.20 24.23 -20.25
C HIS A 118 13.70 24.22 -20.04
N VAL A 119 13.17 25.44 -19.83
CA VAL A 119 12.03 25.88 -20.60
C VAL A 119 12.30 25.31 -21.99
N PRO A 120 11.58 24.26 -22.43
CA PRO A 120 11.64 23.91 -23.83
C PRO A 120 11.32 25.23 -24.51
N VAL A 121 12.24 25.75 -25.32
CA VAL A 121 11.89 26.85 -26.23
C VAL A 121 10.56 26.42 -26.83
N PRO A 122 9.47 27.22 -26.68
CA PRO A 122 8.18 26.81 -27.19
C PRO A 122 8.42 26.38 -28.63
N PRO A 123 8.09 25.13 -29.00
CA PRO A 123 8.44 24.61 -30.31
C PRO A 123 7.94 25.64 -31.32
N ARG A 124 8.79 26.05 -32.27
CA ARG A 124 8.36 26.96 -33.34
C ARG A 124 7.30 26.20 -34.12
N ILE A 125 6.05 26.53 -33.84
CA ILE A 125 4.90 25.88 -34.43
C ILE A 125 4.81 26.37 -35.89
N PRO A 126 4.91 25.50 -36.90
CA PRO A 126 4.73 25.88 -38.29
C PRO A 126 3.38 26.59 -38.51
N PRO A 127 3.28 27.55 -39.47
CA PRO A 127 2.02 28.25 -39.73
C PRO A 127 0.88 27.32 -40.20
N ASP A 128 1.20 26.13 -40.73
CA ASP A 128 0.22 25.13 -41.18
C ASP A 128 -0.24 24.15 -40.08
N THR A 129 0.11 24.38 -38.80
CA THR A 129 -0.42 23.49 -37.75
C THR A 129 -1.84 23.84 -37.38
N THR A 130 -2.72 22.86 -37.47
CA THR A 130 -4.07 22.97 -36.91
C THR A 130 -4.03 22.63 -35.42
N PHE A 131 -4.50 23.55 -34.58
CA PHE A 131 -4.71 23.30 -33.15
C PHE A 131 -6.06 22.64 -32.93
N GLY A 132 -6.09 21.57 -32.14
CA GLY A 132 -7.31 20.82 -31.84
C GLY A 132 -7.00 19.36 -31.54
N ILE A 133 -8.00 18.63 -31.05
CA ILE A 133 -7.92 17.18 -30.90
C ILE A 133 -8.15 16.59 -32.30
N SER A 134 -7.15 15.94 -32.88
CA SER A 134 -7.36 15.19 -34.12
C SER A 134 -8.50 14.20 -33.88
N THR A 135 -9.44 14.12 -34.82
CA THR A 135 -10.42 13.05 -34.81
C THR A 135 -9.65 11.73 -34.85
N GLN A 136 -9.80 10.94 -33.79
CA GLN A 136 -9.28 9.58 -33.79
C GLN A 136 -9.89 8.87 -35.00
N PRO A 137 -9.09 8.31 -35.93
CA PRO A 137 -9.66 7.54 -37.02
C PRO A 137 -10.52 6.45 -36.40
N SER A 138 -11.73 6.25 -36.92
CA SER A 138 -12.57 5.14 -36.48
C SER A 138 -11.77 3.85 -36.62
N THR A 139 -11.93 2.95 -35.65
CA THR A 139 -11.36 1.59 -35.74
C THR A 139 -11.74 1.02 -37.11
N PRO A 140 -10.78 0.70 -37.99
CA PRO A 140 -11.08 0.29 -39.36
C PRO A 140 -11.93 -0.97 -39.32
N ILE A 141 -13.16 -0.87 -39.80
CA ILE A 141 -14.16 -1.96 -39.67
C ILE A 141 -13.69 -3.26 -40.34
N CYS A 142 -12.85 -3.15 -41.38
CA CYS A 142 -12.26 -4.30 -42.05
C CYS A 142 -11.44 -5.17 -41.07
N GLU A 143 -10.62 -4.56 -40.21
CA GLU A 143 -9.79 -5.29 -39.24
C GLU A 143 -10.63 -5.96 -38.14
N LEU A 144 -11.78 -5.38 -37.79
CA LEU A 144 -12.74 -5.98 -36.88
C LEU A 144 -13.42 -7.20 -37.51
N LEU A 145 -13.86 -7.08 -38.77
CA LEU A 145 -14.46 -8.19 -39.52
C LEU A 145 -13.46 -9.33 -39.77
N GLU A 146 -12.19 -8.99 -40.03
CA GLU A 146 -11.09 -9.94 -40.21
C GLU A 146 -10.55 -10.52 -38.88
N HIS A 147 -11.09 -10.11 -37.72
CA HIS A 147 -10.68 -10.56 -36.38
C HIS A 147 -9.18 -10.31 -36.07
N LYS A 148 -8.57 -9.31 -36.72
CA LYS A 148 -7.13 -9.00 -36.57
C LYS A 148 -6.74 -8.65 -35.13
N TYR A 149 -7.61 -7.97 -34.39
CA TYR A 149 -7.35 -7.62 -32.99
C TYR A 149 -7.25 -8.86 -32.08
N ALA A 150 -8.06 -9.90 -32.35
CA ALA A 150 -7.97 -11.16 -31.60
C ALA A 150 -6.66 -11.89 -31.94
N GLN A 151 -6.26 -11.87 -33.22
CA GLN A 151 -4.99 -12.45 -33.66
C GLN A 151 -3.79 -11.73 -33.04
N HIS A 152 -3.74 -10.40 -33.09
CA HIS A 152 -2.69 -9.60 -32.45
C HIS A 152 -2.61 -9.85 -30.95
N TRP A 153 -3.75 -9.96 -30.27
CA TRP A 153 -3.75 -10.28 -28.84
C TRP A 153 -3.14 -11.66 -28.57
N LEU A 154 -3.47 -12.68 -29.37
CA LEU A 154 -2.87 -14.02 -29.25
C LEU A 154 -1.37 -13.99 -29.50
N GLU A 155 -0.91 -13.27 -30.53
CA GLU A 155 0.51 -13.09 -30.84
C GLU A 155 1.25 -12.41 -29.69
N GLU A 156 0.66 -11.37 -29.07
CA GLU A 156 1.22 -10.73 -27.90
C GLU A 156 1.32 -11.67 -26.70
N GLN A 157 0.29 -12.49 -26.44
CA GLN A 157 0.36 -13.47 -25.35
C GLN A 157 1.48 -14.50 -25.60
N GLN A 158 1.56 -15.03 -26.81
CA GLN A 158 2.63 -15.95 -27.19
C GLN A 158 4.02 -15.30 -27.11
N ALA A 159 4.15 -14.02 -27.47
CA ALA A 159 5.41 -13.29 -27.33
C ALA A 159 5.78 -13.08 -25.85
N LYS A 160 4.80 -12.78 -24.99
CA LYS A 160 5.01 -12.64 -23.54
C LYS A 160 5.44 -13.96 -22.90
N GLU A 161 4.79 -15.05 -23.27
CA GLU A 161 5.12 -16.40 -22.80
C GLU A 161 6.53 -16.80 -23.22
N ARG A 162 6.87 -16.66 -24.50
CA ARG A 162 8.24 -16.91 -25.00
C ARG A 162 9.29 -16.06 -24.28
N ALA A 163 9.03 -14.77 -24.07
CA ALA A 163 9.96 -13.91 -23.34
C ALA A 163 10.13 -14.34 -21.87
N LEU A 164 9.08 -14.88 -21.25
CA LEU A 164 9.13 -15.40 -19.88
C LEU A 164 9.88 -16.73 -19.82
N GLU A 165 9.69 -17.63 -20.78
CA GLU A 165 10.46 -18.87 -20.93
C GLU A 165 11.94 -18.58 -21.18
N GLU A 166 12.26 -17.68 -22.11
CA GLU A 166 13.64 -17.24 -22.36
C GLU A 166 14.28 -16.66 -21.12
N ARG A 167 13.54 -15.85 -20.33
CA ARG A 167 14.04 -15.37 -19.04
C ARG A 167 14.28 -16.53 -18.08
N GLN A 168 13.40 -17.51 -17.98
CA GLN A 168 13.59 -18.68 -17.10
C GLN A 168 14.79 -19.53 -17.53
N LEU A 169 15.00 -19.73 -18.83
CA LEU A 169 16.14 -20.47 -19.38
C LEU A 169 17.46 -19.72 -19.16
N ASN A 170 17.45 -18.40 -19.34
CA ASN A 170 18.61 -17.53 -19.16
C ASN A 170 18.84 -17.13 -17.70
N MET A 171 17.92 -17.45 -16.77
CA MET A 171 18.19 -17.27 -15.35
C MET A 171 19.37 -18.17 -14.98
N PRO A 172 20.49 -17.59 -14.51
CA PRO A 172 21.59 -18.40 -14.03
C PRO A 172 21.01 -19.30 -12.94
N LYS A 173 21.18 -20.62 -13.10
CA LYS A 173 20.85 -21.60 -12.06
C LYS A 173 21.78 -21.30 -10.89
N LEU A 174 21.40 -20.36 -10.02
CA LEU A 174 22.03 -20.22 -8.72
C LEU A 174 21.98 -21.62 -8.11
N GLY A 175 23.16 -22.19 -7.82
CA GLY A 175 23.25 -23.49 -7.18
C GLY A 175 22.32 -23.51 -5.97
N ARG A 176 21.76 -24.69 -5.63
CA ARG A 176 20.77 -24.86 -4.55
C ARG A 176 21.19 -24.00 -3.35
N ILE A 177 20.50 -22.87 -3.15
CA ILE A 177 20.68 -22.05 -1.96
C ILE A 177 20.31 -22.99 -0.81
N GLN A 178 21.27 -23.26 0.08
CA GLN A 178 20.99 -24.11 1.22
C GLN A 178 19.83 -23.50 1.99
N GLU A 179 18.75 -24.28 2.09
CA GLU A 179 17.56 -23.80 2.76
C GLU A 179 17.88 -23.63 4.24
N THR A 180 17.73 -22.41 4.74
CA THR A 180 17.83 -22.16 6.18
C THR A 180 16.59 -22.74 6.86
N ARG A 181 16.68 -23.08 8.15
CA ARG A 181 15.52 -23.53 8.96
C ARG A 181 14.28 -22.64 8.77
N THR A 182 14.47 -21.34 8.60
CA THR A 182 13.41 -20.37 8.36
C THR A 182 12.73 -20.53 6.99
N THR A 183 13.47 -20.82 5.92
CA THR A 183 12.90 -21.05 4.58
C THR A 183 12.16 -22.38 4.53
N LEU A 184 12.70 -23.42 5.18
CA LEU A 184 12.03 -24.70 5.37
C LEU A 184 10.69 -24.51 6.09
N LEU A 185 10.67 -23.77 7.20
CA LEU A 185 9.44 -23.49 7.96
C LEU A 185 8.40 -22.69 7.17
N ARG A 186 8.82 -21.81 6.25
CA ARG A 186 7.90 -21.08 5.35
C ARG A 186 7.29 -21.98 4.28
N LYS A 187 8.06 -22.95 3.78
CA LYS A 187 7.62 -23.94 2.78
C LYS A 187 6.76 -25.02 3.42
N SER A 188 7.10 -25.46 4.63
CA SER A 188 6.30 -26.37 5.43
C SER A 188 5.12 -25.60 6.05
N ARG A 189 4.18 -25.18 5.21
CA ARG A 189 2.85 -24.90 5.72
C ARG A 189 2.24 -26.26 6.05
N PRO A 190 1.93 -26.59 7.31
CA PRO A 190 1.15 -27.78 7.58
C PRO A 190 -0.12 -27.64 6.75
N MET A 191 -0.39 -28.64 5.90
CA MET A 191 -1.69 -28.74 5.27
C MET A 191 -2.71 -28.64 6.42
N PRO A 192 -3.69 -27.74 6.35
CA PRO A 192 -4.72 -27.70 7.38
C PRO A 192 -5.31 -29.10 7.45
N GLU A 193 -5.15 -29.77 8.59
CA GLU A 193 -5.88 -31.00 8.87
C GLU A 193 -7.34 -30.70 8.53
N SER A 194 -7.99 -31.56 7.75
CA SER A 194 -9.38 -31.35 7.38
C SER A 194 -10.23 -31.52 8.63
N THR A 195 -10.32 -30.46 9.43
CA THR A 195 -11.16 -30.43 10.60
C THR A 195 -12.57 -30.71 10.11
N PRO A 196 -13.26 -31.73 10.63
CA PRO A 196 -14.64 -31.95 10.26
C PRO A 196 -15.43 -30.67 10.52
N LEU A 197 -16.35 -30.33 9.61
CA LEU A 197 -17.23 -29.18 9.80
C LEU A 197 -17.82 -29.23 11.21
N TRP A 198 -17.77 -28.11 11.93
CA TRP A 198 -18.31 -28.04 13.27
C TRP A 198 -19.79 -28.49 13.25
N LYS A 199 -20.10 -29.51 14.03
CA LYS A 199 -21.45 -30.02 14.23
C LYS A 199 -21.79 -29.94 15.71
N LEU A 200 -23.01 -29.52 16.02
CA LEU A 200 -23.53 -29.60 17.39
C LEU A 200 -23.46 -31.06 17.88
N PRO A 201 -23.14 -31.31 19.17
CA PRO A 201 -23.01 -32.67 19.69
C PRO A 201 -24.23 -33.56 19.43
N ARG A 202 -25.43 -32.99 19.49
CA ARG A 202 -26.70 -33.72 19.23
C ARG A 202 -26.84 -34.19 17.77
N PHE A 203 -26.14 -33.57 16.83
CA PHE A 203 -26.20 -33.90 15.40
C PHE A 203 -24.97 -34.69 14.91
N GLN A 204 -24.10 -35.15 15.80
CA GLN A 204 -23.00 -36.03 15.41
C GLN A 204 -23.47 -37.44 15.03
N GLN A 205 -24.50 -37.95 15.73
CA GLN A 205 -25.06 -39.28 15.52
C GLN A 205 -26.20 -39.31 14.49
N VAL A 206 -26.76 -38.14 14.13
CA VAL A 206 -27.90 -38.04 13.23
C VAL A 206 -27.41 -37.79 11.80
N GLY A 207 -27.76 -38.68 10.88
CA GLY A 207 -27.47 -38.54 9.46
C GLY A 207 -28.29 -37.41 8.80
N PRO A 208 -27.96 -37.03 7.55
CA PRO A 208 -28.77 -36.08 6.80
C PRO A 208 -30.20 -36.63 6.63
N ALA A 209 -31.19 -35.81 6.98
CA ALA A 209 -32.61 -36.18 6.85
C ALA A 209 -33.09 -36.22 5.38
N LEU A 210 -32.35 -35.57 4.49
CA LEU A 210 -32.65 -35.44 3.07
C LEU A 210 -31.38 -35.77 2.28
N ASP A 211 -31.46 -36.75 1.38
CA ASP A 211 -30.45 -36.98 0.33
C ASP A 211 -31.09 -36.59 -1.00
N THR A 212 -30.60 -35.49 -1.60
CA THR A 212 -31.10 -34.98 -2.88
C THR A 212 -30.45 -35.66 -4.08
N PHE A 213 -29.45 -36.51 -3.86
CA PHE A 213 -28.79 -37.24 -4.94
C PHE A 213 -29.64 -38.44 -5.37
N ARG A 214 -29.79 -38.60 -6.69
CA ARG A 214 -30.55 -39.70 -7.28
C ARG A 214 -29.95 -41.07 -6.97
N ASP A 215 -28.61 -41.15 -6.93
CA ASP A 215 -27.85 -42.37 -6.66
C ASP A 215 -26.61 -42.08 -5.77
N PRO A 216 -26.12 -43.08 -4.99
CA PRO A 216 -24.88 -42.94 -4.22
C PRO A 216 -23.65 -42.63 -5.09
N TYR A 217 -23.65 -43.11 -6.33
CA TYR A 217 -22.60 -42.81 -7.31
C TYR A 217 -22.65 -41.34 -7.76
N ALA A 218 -23.86 -40.81 -8.01
CA ALA A 218 -24.05 -39.41 -8.36
C ALA A 218 -23.56 -38.48 -7.23
N ARG A 219 -23.79 -38.87 -5.98
CA ARG A 219 -23.26 -38.18 -4.79
C ARG A 219 -21.73 -38.13 -4.81
N LYS A 220 -21.05 -39.27 -4.94
CA LYS A 220 -19.57 -39.31 -5.00
C LYS A 220 -19.02 -38.46 -6.14
N LYS A 221 -19.63 -38.54 -7.32
CA LYS A 221 -19.25 -37.75 -8.51
C LYS A 221 -19.40 -36.25 -8.27
N ALA A 222 -20.52 -35.81 -7.68
CA ALA A 222 -20.77 -34.40 -7.37
C ALA A 222 -19.77 -33.85 -6.35
N PHE A 223 -19.49 -34.60 -5.28
CA PHE A 223 -18.47 -34.21 -4.31
C PHE A 223 -17.07 -34.15 -4.94
N SER A 224 -16.70 -35.15 -5.76
CA SER A 224 -15.42 -35.15 -6.47
C SER A 224 -15.26 -33.90 -7.36
N ALA A 225 -16.31 -33.53 -8.11
CA ALA A 225 -16.32 -32.33 -8.95
C ALA A 225 -16.19 -31.04 -8.12
N HIS A 226 -16.91 -30.96 -7.00
CA HIS A 226 -16.82 -29.84 -6.07
C HIS A 226 -15.41 -29.70 -5.48
N PHE A 227 -14.78 -30.81 -5.07
CA PHE A 227 -13.41 -30.77 -4.55
C PHE A 227 -12.39 -30.37 -5.61
N SER A 228 -12.53 -30.82 -6.87
CA SER A 228 -11.65 -30.36 -7.95
C SER A 228 -11.82 -28.87 -8.27
N ASP A 229 -13.04 -28.33 -8.19
CA ASP A 229 -13.33 -26.90 -8.45
C ASP A 229 -12.92 -26.00 -7.26
N SER A 230 -12.89 -26.54 -6.04
CA SER A 230 -12.54 -25.79 -4.82
C SER A 230 -11.11 -25.22 -4.79
N VAL A 231 -10.19 -25.77 -5.60
CA VAL A 231 -8.80 -25.31 -5.70
C VAL A 231 -8.71 -23.88 -6.28
N ALA A 232 -9.69 -23.45 -7.07
CA ALA A 232 -9.73 -22.12 -7.68
C ALA A 232 -10.42 -21.04 -6.80
N ARG A 233 -10.91 -21.41 -5.60
CA ARG A 233 -11.73 -20.55 -4.75
C ARG A 233 -11.09 -20.34 -3.37
N THR A 234 -11.08 -19.11 -2.88
CA THR A 234 -10.56 -18.80 -1.52
C THR A 234 -11.64 -18.99 -0.44
N GLY A 235 -11.24 -19.41 0.77
CA GLY A 235 -12.13 -19.68 1.91
C GLY A 235 -12.06 -21.13 2.39
N GLN A 236 -12.28 -21.38 3.69
CA GLN A 236 -12.13 -22.69 4.34
C GLN A 236 -12.99 -23.82 3.72
N LEU A 237 -13.97 -23.46 2.87
CA LEU A 237 -14.91 -24.36 2.21
C LEU A 237 -14.90 -24.26 0.68
N GLY A 238 -13.98 -23.49 0.07
CA GLY A 238 -13.98 -23.28 -1.38
C GLY A 238 -15.24 -22.57 -1.90
N GLN A 239 -15.81 -21.67 -1.09
CA GLN A 239 -17.03 -20.90 -1.42
C GLN A 239 -16.76 -19.44 -1.83
N GLY A 240 -15.50 -19.00 -1.87
CA GLY A 240 -15.16 -17.64 -2.30
C GLY A 240 -15.17 -17.45 -3.81
N THR A 241 -15.03 -16.19 -4.22
CA THR A 241 -14.97 -15.78 -5.62
C THR A 241 -13.74 -16.36 -6.31
N TYR A 242 -13.91 -16.77 -7.57
CA TYR A 242 -12.84 -17.19 -8.46
C TYR A 242 -11.74 -16.12 -8.49
N THR A 243 -10.50 -16.50 -8.23
CA THR A 243 -9.38 -15.65 -8.65
C THR A 243 -9.25 -15.83 -10.15
N VAL A 244 -9.56 -14.76 -10.89
CA VAL A 244 -9.10 -14.64 -12.28
C VAL A 244 -7.58 -14.54 -12.19
N GLY A 245 -6.90 -15.67 -12.37
CA GLY A 245 -5.45 -15.75 -12.57
C GLY A 245 -5.13 -15.42 -14.02
#